data_AF-A0AAX0S3G3-F1
#
_entry.id   AF-A0AAX0S3G3-F1
#
_cell.length_a   1.000
_cell.length_b   1.000
_cell.length_c   1.000
_cell.angle_alpha   90.00
_cell.angle_beta   90.00
_cell.angle_gamma   90.00
#
_symmetry.space_group_name_H-M   'P 1'
#
loop_
_entity.id
_entity.type
_entity.pdbx_description
1 polymer ?
#
loop_
_entity_poly.entity_id
_entity_poly.type
_entity_poly.pdbx_seq_one_letter_code
_entity_poly.pdbx_strand_id
1 'polypeptide(L)'
;MTQYIYMASPMKLPEGSFGLKPVSPEQPNVFKDELDFTHLHFEDNYDRASKTRFSYSSHFSFNHQVAINHNLLPLKHLSKSNVIQEKCLDILYSYIEEELHASGVIEYFTSLNGQEDLPIGINRSVSWTDIKTPYNLVLADREFWYITL
;
A
#
# COMPACT_ATOMS: atom_id res chain seq x y z
N MET A 1 -7.44 1.92 -16.99
CA MET A 1 -6.09 1.55 -16.54
C MET A 1 -6.10 1.58 -15.03
N THR A 2 -5.51 0.58 -14.38
CA THR A 2 -5.51 0.45 -12.91
C THR A 2 -4.20 1.03 -12.37
N GLN A 3 -4.29 1.91 -11.38
CA GLN A 3 -3.14 2.40 -10.63
C GLN A 3 -2.80 1.40 -9.54
N TYR A 4 -1.54 1.17 -9.23
CA TYR A 4 -1.08 0.29 -8.15
C TYR A 4 -0.27 1.09 -7.14
N ILE A 5 -0.27 0.62 -5.89
CA ILE A 5 0.62 1.11 -4.86
C ILE A 5 1.67 0.04 -4.58
N TYR A 6 2.90 0.48 -4.43
CA TYR A 6 4.05 -0.33 -4.15
C TYR A 6 4.78 0.26 -2.96
N MET A 7 5.31 -0.60 -2.08
CA MET A 7 6.14 -0.19 -0.96
C MET A 7 7.40 -1.03 -0.90
N ALA A 8 8.48 -0.42 -0.38
CA ALA A 8 9.70 -1.14 -0.04
C ALA A 8 10.26 -0.69 1.31
N SER A 9 10.87 -1.62 2.04
CA SER A 9 11.46 -1.36 3.36
C SER A 9 12.77 -2.15 3.53
N PRO A 10 13.73 -1.68 4.34
CA PRO A 10 14.88 -2.49 4.73
C PRO A 10 14.49 -3.75 5.52
N MET A 11 13.30 -3.79 6.11
CA MET A 11 12.77 -4.95 6.84
C MET A 11 11.67 -5.67 6.06
N LYS A 12 11.39 -6.93 6.43
CA LYS A 12 10.32 -7.70 5.80
C LYS A 12 8.98 -7.02 6.11
N LEU A 13 8.34 -6.52 5.06
CA LEU A 13 6.96 -6.02 5.08
C LEU A 13 5.97 -7.20 5.21
N PRO A 14 4.97 -7.11 6.10
CA PRO A 14 3.91 -8.11 6.24
C PRO A 14 3.06 -8.29 4.98
N GLU A 15 2.96 -9.52 4.47
CA GLU A 15 2.05 -9.89 3.39
C GLU A 15 0.68 -10.37 3.89
N GLY A 16 -0.35 -10.30 3.03
CA GLY A 16 -1.68 -10.85 3.29
C GLY A 16 -2.81 -9.83 3.30
N SER A 17 -3.94 -10.19 3.91
CA SER A 17 -5.15 -9.36 3.92
C SER A 17 -5.32 -8.62 5.25
N PHE A 18 -5.46 -7.30 5.19
CA PHE A 18 -5.58 -6.41 6.34
C PHE A 18 -6.93 -5.70 6.36
N GLY A 19 -7.60 -5.71 7.52
CA GLY A 19 -8.87 -5.02 7.74
C GLY A 19 -10.13 -5.89 7.67
N LEU A 20 -9.99 -7.19 7.36
CA LEU A 20 -11.10 -8.15 7.43
C LEU A 20 -11.66 -8.27 8.85
N LYS A 21 -12.99 -8.26 8.96
CA LYS A 21 -13.70 -8.42 10.24
C LYS A 21 -14.80 -9.49 10.11
N PRO A 22 -14.45 -10.79 10.11
CA PRO A 22 -15.45 -11.84 10.08
C PRO A 22 -16.32 -11.81 11.36
N VAL A 23 -17.55 -12.31 11.26
CA VAL A 23 -18.49 -12.36 12.40
C VAL A 23 -17.96 -13.19 13.57
N SER A 24 -17.15 -14.21 13.28
CA SER A 24 -16.43 -14.97 14.29
C SER A 24 -15.21 -15.69 13.68
N PRO A 25 -14.22 -16.09 14.51
CA PRO A 25 -13.08 -16.90 14.06
C PRO A 25 -13.48 -18.27 13.48
N GLU A 26 -14.59 -18.85 13.95
CA GLU A 26 -15.12 -20.15 13.48
C GLU A 26 -15.82 -20.03 12.12
N GLN A 27 -16.19 -18.81 11.71
CA GLN A 27 -16.82 -18.49 10.44
C GLN A 27 -16.01 -17.42 9.68
N PRO A 28 -14.77 -17.72 9.25
CA PRO A 28 -13.84 -16.73 8.72
C PRO A 28 -14.29 -16.11 7.38
N ASN A 29 -15.29 -16.71 6.72
CA ASN A 29 -15.82 -16.27 5.44
C ASN A 29 -17.22 -15.62 5.56
N VAL A 30 -17.71 -15.39 6.78
CA VAL A 30 -19.02 -14.77 7.01
C VAL A 30 -18.80 -13.37 7.56
N PHE A 31 -19.40 -12.39 6.90
CA PHE A 31 -19.27 -10.96 7.22
C PHE A 31 -20.67 -10.37 7.44
N LYS A 32 -20.77 -9.38 8.32
CA LYS A 32 -22.04 -8.72 8.62
C LYS A 32 -22.51 -7.83 7.47
N ASP A 33 -21.56 -7.12 6.86
CA ASP A 33 -21.79 -6.21 5.74
C ASP A 33 -20.53 -6.08 4.86
N GLU A 34 -20.64 -5.26 3.81
CA GLU A 34 -19.55 -5.01 2.87
C GLU A 34 -18.37 -4.29 3.53
N LEU A 35 -18.61 -3.45 4.54
CA LEU A 35 -17.54 -2.78 5.26
C LEU A 35 -16.71 -3.79 6.03
N ASP A 36 -17.31 -4.78 6.68
CA ASP A 36 -16.59 -5.85 7.38
C ASP A 36 -15.75 -6.75 6.43
N PHE A 37 -16.22 -6.93 5.19
CA PHE A 37 -15.48 -7.64 4.13
C PHE A 37 -14.37 -6.79 3.48
N THR A 38 -14.50 -5.46 3.49
CA THR A 38 -13.55 -4.54 2.85
C THR A 38 -12.17 -4.66 3.49
N HIS A 39 -11.14 -4.90 2.67
CA HIS A 39 -9.77 -5.08 3.12
C HIS A 39 -8.79 -4.66 2.03
N LEU A 40 -7.52 -4.50 2.41
CA LEU A 40 -6.40 -4.39 1.48
C LEU A 40 -5.60 -5.69 1.47
N HIS A 41 -5.19 -6.12 0.29
CA HIS A 41 -4.33 -7.28 0.11
C HIS A 41 -2.94 -6.82 -0.33
N PHE A 42 -1.93 -7.28 0.39
CA PHE A 42 -0.51 -6.95 0.22
C PHE A 42 0.22 -8.19 -0.27
N GLU A 43 0.77 -8.11 -1.47
CA GLU A 43 1.47 -9.21 -2.12
C GLU A 43 2.98 -8.97 -2.08
N ASP A 44 3.75 -9.90 -1.51
CA ASP A 44 5.20 -9.78 -1.42
C ASP A 44 5.89 -10.06 -2.77
N ASN A 45 7.10 -9.52 -2.92
CA ASN A 45 7.90 -9.70 -4.13
C ASN A 45 8.69 -11.02 -4.17
N TYR A 46 8.18 -12.09 -3.53
CA TYR A 46 8.89 -13.37 -3.41
C TYR A 46 8.20 -14.48 -4.21
N ASP A 47 8.84 -14.92 -5.28
CA ASP A 47 8.38 -16.07 -6.03
C ASP A 47 8.82 -17.37 -5.33
N ARG A 48 7.83 -18.11 -4.81
CA ARG A 48 8.05 -19.37 -4.10
C ARG A 48 8.56 -20.51 -5.00
N ALA A 49 8.25 -20.46 -6.30
CA ALA A 49 8.65 -21.50 -7.24
C ALA A 49 10.13 -21.36 -7.60
N SER A 50 10.56 -20.15 -7.97
CA SER A 50 11.97 -19.84 -8.25
C SER A 50 12.81 -19.62 -6.98
N LYS A 51 12.17 -19.40 -5.83
CA LYS A 51 12.78 -19.02 -4.54
C LYS A 51 13.56 -17.72 -4.61
N THR A 52 13.23 -16.84 -5.55
CA THR A 52 13.91 -15.55 -5.75
C THR A 52 12.97 -14.39 -5.49
N ARG A 53 13.54 -13.26 -5.07
CA ARG A 53 12.82 -11.98 -5.09
C ARG A 53 12.90 -11.37 -6.47
N PHE A 54 11.80 -10.78 -6.91
CA PHE A 54 11.76 -9.90 -8.06
C PHE A 54 11.60 -8.44 -7.60
N SER A 55 11.80 -7.46 -8.47
CA SER A 55 11.49 -6.06 -8.14
C SER A 55 10.19 -5.67 -8.79
N TYR A 56 9.29 -5.03 -8.06
CA TYR A 56 8.10 -4.41 -8.65
C TYR A 56 8.45 -3.19 -9.51
N SER A 57 9.54 -2.50 -9.17
CA SER A 57 10.05 -1.34 -9.91
C SER A 57 11.56 -1.22 -9.74
N SER A 58 12.26 -0.74 -10.76
CA SER A 58 13.68 -0.39 -10.73
C SER A 58 14.01 0.82 -9.85
N HIS A 59 12.98 1.56 -9.40
CA HIS A 59 13.16 2.75 -8.56
C HIS A 59 13.41 2.44 -7.08
N PHE A 60 13.05 1.23 -6.62
CA PHE A 60 13.23 0.87 -5.21
C PHE A 60 14.69 0.57 -4.88
N SER A 61 15.13 1.09 -3.73
CA SER A 61 16.44 0.79 -3.16
C SER A 61 16.40 -0.44 -2.26
N PHE A 62 15.22 -0.78 -1.72
CA PHE A 62 15.08 -1.91 -0.80
C PHE A 62 14.52 -3.18 -1.44
N ASN A 63 14.93 -4.32 -0.89
CA ASN A 63 14.63 -5.64 -1.43
C ASN A 63 13.30 -6.23 -0.93
N HIS A 64 12.80 -5.80 0.23
CA HIS A 64 11.51 -6.27 0.74
C HIS A 64 10.44 -5.35 0.22
N GLN A 65 9.65 -5.83 -0.74
CA GLN A 65 8.65 -5.03 -1.42
C GLN A 65 7.28 -5.70 -1.34
N VAL A 66 6.24 -4.88 -1.29
CA VAL A 66 4.84 -5.31 -1.38
C VAL A 66 4.10 -4.47 -2.40
N ALA A 67 3.19 -5.11 -3.13
CA ALA A 67 2.20 -4.46 -3.97
C ALA A 67 0.82 -4.51 -3.31
N ILE A 68 0.05 -3.44 -3.44
CA ILE A 68 -1.32 -3.35 -2.92
C ILE A 68 -2.30 -3.29 -4.08
N ASN A 69 -3.33 -4.15 -4.02
CA ASN A 69 -4.41 -4.10 -5.00
C ASN A 69 -5.32 -2.87 -4.76
N HIS A 70 -5.33 -1.94 -5.72
CA HIS A 70 -5.79 -0.56 -5.54
C HIS A 70 -7.27 -0.31 -5.87
N ASN A 71 -8.06 -1.30 -6.30
CA ASN A 71 -9.42 -1.01 -6.79
C ASN A 71 -10.33 -0.29 -5.76
N LEU A 72 -9.99 -0.33 -4.48
CA LEU A 72 -10.72 0.28 -3.38
C LEU A 72 -10.09 1.57 -2.82
N LEU A 73 -8.91 1.98 -3.31
CA LEU A 73 -8.24 3.21 -2.87
C LEU A 73 -8.58 4.38 -3.79
N PRO A 74 -8.78 5.59 -3.25
CA PRO A 74 -9.12 6.76 -4.05
C PRO A 74 -7.93 7.19 -4.92
N LEU A 75 -8.24 7.62 -6.15
CA LEU A 75 -7.26 8.18 -7.07
C LEU A 75 -7.22 9.70 -6.90
N LYS A 76 -6.01 10.29 -6.96
CA LYS A 76 -5.86 11.74 -6.88
C LYS A 76 -6.65 12.40 -8.00
N HIS A 77 -7.53 13.34 -7.64
CA HIS A 77 -8.43 14.09 -8.54
C HIS A 77 -9.72 13.38 -9.01
N LEU A 78 -10.09 12.21 -8.48
CA LEU A 78 -11.34 11.51 -8.82
C LEU A 78 -12.31 11.39 -7.63
N SER A 79 -13.47 12.05 -7.76
CA SER A 79 -14.69 11.94 -6.93
C SER A 79 -14.55 12.10 -5.39
N LYS A 80 -15.68 12.30 -4.71
CA LYS A 80 -15.73 12.30 -3.23
C LYS A 80 -15.45 10.89 -2.71
N SER A 81 -14.60 10.81 -1.69
CA SER A 81 -14.33 9.57 -0.95
C SER A 81 -15.64 8.94 -0.46
N ASN A 82 -15.76 7.62 -0.56
CA ASN A 82 -16.84 6.86 0.07
C ASN A 82 -16.31 6.11 1.31
N VAL A 83 -17.21 5.58 2.14
CA VAL A 83 -16.85 4.93 3.42
C VAL A 83 -15.91 3.73 3.23
N ILE A 84 -16.01 3.02 2.09
CA ILE A 84 -15.12 1.90 1.74
C ILE A 84 -13.71 2.42 1.47
N GLN A 85 -13.57 3.50 0.70
CA GLN A 85 -12.30 4.15 0.40
C GLN A 85 -11.65 4.73 1.66
N GLU A 86 -12.45 5.33 2.55
CA GLU A 86 -11.97 5.82 3.85
C GLU A 86 -11.41 4.67 4.68
N LYS A 87 -12.14 3.56 4.80
CA LYS A 87 -11.66 2.36 5.50
C LYS A 87 -10.35 1.84 4.89
N CYS A 88 -10.24 1.78 3.56
CA CYS A 88 -9.01 1.33 2.89
C CYS A 88 -7.83 2.27 3.15
N LEU A 89 -8.07 3.59 3.16
CA LEU A 89 -7.03 4.56 3.51
C LEU A 89 -6.60 4.42 4.97
N ASP A 90 -7.54 4.19 5.91
CA ASP A 90 -7.22 3.96 7.31
C ASP A 90 -6.34 2.71 7.47
N ILE A 91 -6.68 1.61 6.78
CA ILE A 91 -5.87 0.38 6.77
C ILE A 91 -4.46 0.66 6.26
N LEU A 92 -4.34 1.39 5.15
CA LEU A 92 -3.05 1.75 4.56
C LEU A 92 -2.22 2.64 5.49
N TYR A 93 -2.87 3.62 6.12
CA TYR A 93 -2.21 4.54 7.05
C TYR A 93 -1.66 3.81 8.27
N SER A 94 -2.48 2.97 8.92
CA SER A 94 -2.03 2.16 10.06
C SER A 94 -0.92 1.18 9.67
N TYR A 95 -1.02 0.55 8.49
CA TYR A 95 0.03 -0.33 7.99
C TYR A 95 1.36 0.40 7.85
N ILE A 96 1.37 1.57 7.18
CA ILE A 96 2.59 2.36 6.99
C ILE A 96 3.15 2.85 8.33
N GLU A 97 2.29 3.25 9.28
CA GLU A 97 2.70 3.67 10.62
C GLU A 97 3.44 2.56 11.38
N GLU A 98 2.84 1.37 11.45
CA GLU A 98 3.42 0.21 12.14
C GLU A 98 4.77 -0.17 11.52
N GLU A 99 4.84 -0.20 10.19
CA GLU A 99 6.05 -0.55 9.47
C GLU A 99 7.14 0.53 9.56
N LEU A 100 6.78 1.82 9.62
CA LEU A 100 7.72 2.90 9.88
C LEU A 100 8.28 2.83 11.30
N HIS A 101 7.46 2.48 12.29
CA HIS A 101 7.95 2.28 13.66
C HIS A 101 8.93 1.11 13.77
N ALA A 102 8.74 0.06 12.97
CA ALA A 102 9.63 -1.10 12.93
C ALA A 102 10.93 -0.82 12.16
N SER A 103 10.83 -0.21 10.97
CA SER A 103 11.94 -0.10 10.01
C SER A 103 12.62 1.28 9.98
N GLY A 104 11.97 2.32 10.50
CA GLY A 104 12.40 3.71 10.46
C GLY A 104 12.21 4.42 9.10
N VAL A 105 11.94 3.67 8.03
CA VAL A 105 11.84 4.19 6.66
C VAL A 105 11.03 3.28 5.74
N ILE A 106 10.22 3.89 4.86
CA ILE A 106 9.51 3.21 3.77
C ILE A 106 9.67 4.01 2.47
N GLU A 107 9.98 3.31 1.38
CA GLU A 107 9.79 3.81 0.02
C GLU A 107 8.35 3.52 -0.40
N TYR A 108 7.60 4.55 -0.81
CA TYR A 108 6.17 4.49 -1.12
C TYR A 108 5.93 5.05 -2.52
N PHE A 109 5.46 4.22 -3.44
CA PHE A 109 5.39 4.53 -4.86
C PHE A 109 4.04 4.14 -5.45
N THR A 110 3.61 4.88 -6.48
CA THR A 110 2.45 4.50 -7.26
C THR A 110 2.66 4.70 -8.76
N SER A 111 2.07 3.83 -9.57
CA SER A 111 2.04 3.98 -11.02
C SER A 111 0.86 3.24 -11.64
N LEU A 112 0.45 3.63 -12.85
CA LEU A 112 -0.41 2.80 -13.67
C LEU A 112 0.27 1.49 -14.05
N ASN A 113 -0.52 0.41 -14.16
CA ASN A 113 -0.04 -0.90 -14.60
C ASN A 113 0.77 -0.79 -15.91
N GLY A 114 1.99 -1.34 -15.89
CA GLY A 114 2.93 -1.34 -17.01
C GLY A 114 3.79 -0.07 -17.10
N GLN A 115 3.71 0.81 -16.10
CA GLN A 115 4.50 2.04 -16.01
C GLN A 115 5.48 2.06 -14.84
N GLU A 116 5.68 0.93 -14.17
CA GLU A 116 6.45 0.80 -12.94
C GLU A 116 7.92 1.24 -13.11
N ASP A 117 8.47 1.02 -14.31
CA ASP A 117 9.85 1.37 -14.67
C ASP A 117 9.96 2.65 -15.51
N LEU A 118 8.84 3.34 -15.79
CA LEU A 118 8.92 4.65 -16.44
C LEU A 118 9.51 5.69 -15.49
N PRO A 119 10.09 6.79 -16.01
CA PRO A 119 10.64 7.84 -15.15
C PRO A 119 9.63 8.37 -14.14
N ILE A 120 10.07 8.52 -12.89
CA ILE A 120 9.32 9.14 -11.80
C ILE A 120 8.93 10.56 -12.22
N GLY A 121 7.65 10.90 -12.08
CA GLY A 121 7.15 12.25 -12.33
C GLY A 121 7.38 13.20 -11.14
N ILE A 122 7.20 12.70 -9.92
CA ILE A 122 7.35 13.46 -8.68
C ILE A 122 8.12 12.62 -7.67
N ASN A 123 9.20 13.16 -7.11
CA ASN A 123 9.97 12.51 -6.04
C ASN A 123 9.99 13.40 -4.80
N ARG A 124 9.75 12.84 -3.60
CA ARG A 124 9.71 13.57 -2.33
C ARG A 124 10.34 12.78 -1.20
N SER A 125 10.94 13.49 -0.25
CA SER A 125 11.23 12.96 1.09
C SER A 125 10.26 13.58 2.07
N VAL A 126 9.60 12.76 2.90
CA VAL A 126 8.48 13.17 3.75
C VAL A 126 8.70 12.59 5.16
N SER A 127 8.54 13.41 6.21
CA SER A 127 8.46 12.88 7.58
C SER A 127 7.05 12.38 7.85
N TRP A 128 6.91 11.26 8.56
CA TRP A 128 5.62 10.73 9.00
C TRP A 128 4.79 11.78 9.75
N THR A 129 5.47 12.65 10.53
CA THR A 129 4.83 13.74 11.27
C THR A 129 4.12 14.78 10.39
N ASP A 130 4.47 14.86 9.10
CA ASP A 130 3.81 15.74 8.12
C ASP A 130 2.56 15.09 7.50
N ILE A 131 2.38 13.77 7.63
CA ILE A 131 1.24 13.00 7.10
C ILE A 131 0.13 12.95 8.16
N LYS A 132 -0.71 13.99 8.17
CA LYS A 132 -1.71 14.24 9.22
C LYS A 132 -2.99 13.43 9.06
N THR A 133 -3.32 13.01 7.84
CA THR A 133 -4.53 12.24 7.56
C THR A 133 -4.24 11.11 6.58
N PRO A 134 -5.02 10.01 6.61
CA PRO A 134 -4.93 8.93 5.64
C PRO A 134 -4.99 9.40 4.18
N TYR A 135 -5.78 10.45 3.91
CA TYR A 135 -5.90 11.03 2.56
C TYR A 135 -4.59 11.66 2.06
N ASN A 136 -3.65 12.02 2.93
CA ASN A 136 -2.34 12.52 2.50
C ASN A 136 -1.51 11.45 1.76
N LEU A 137 -1.85 10.16 1.91
CA LEU A 137 -1.20 9.05 1.21
C LEU A 137 -1.70 8.87 -0.24
N VAL A 138 -2.67 9.67 -0.68
CA VAL A 138 -3.17 9.62 -2.06
C VAL A 138 -2.20 10.34 -3.00
N LEU A 139 -1.44 9.54 -3.74
CA LEU A 139 -0.37 9.98 -4.63
C LEU A 139 -0.86 10.21 -6.07
N ALA A 140 -0.18 11.10 -6.80
CA ALA A 140 -0.35 11.23 -8.23
C ALA A 140 0.31 10.05 -8.95
N ASP A 141 -0.08 9.77 -10.20
CA ASP A 141 0.63 8.77 -11.01
C ASP A 141 2.14 9.06 -11.07
N ARG A 142 2.95 8.01 -10.88
CA ARG A 142 4.42 8.05 -10.86
C ARG A 142 4.98 9.04 -9.84
N GLU A 143 4.31 9.18 -8.70
CA GLU A 143 4.82 9.88 -7.52
C GLU A 143 5.49 8.85 -6.57
N PHE A 144 6.72 9.15 -6.18
CA PHE A 144 7.57 8.33 -5.32
C PHE A 144 7.95 9.12 -4.07
N TRP A 145 7.67 8.55 -2.91
CA TRP A 145 7.95 9.13 -1.61
C TRP A 145 8.94 8.27 -0.84
N TYR A 146 9.93 8.91 -0.25
CA TYR A 146 10.78 8.35 0.77
C TYR A 146 10.29 8.85 2.13
N ILE A 147 9.61 7.98 2.88
CA ILE A 147 8.96 8.33 4.15
C ILE A 147 9.87 7.91 5.30
N THR A 148 10.15 8.82 6.22
CA THR A 148 10.92 8.56 7.45
C THR A 148 10.09 8.88 8.69
N LEU A 149 10.35 8.19 9.80
CA LEU A 149 9.74 8.53 11.09
C LEU A 149 10.10 9.96 11.53
#